data_AF-A0A524B887-F1
#
_entry.id   AF-A0A524B887-F1
#
_cell.length_a   1.000
_cell.length_b   1.000
_cell.length_c   1.000
_cell.angle_alpha   90.00
_cell.angle_beta   90.00
_cell.angle_gamma   90.00
#
_symmetry.space_group_name_H-M   'P 1'
#
loop_
_entity.id
_entity.type
_entity.pdbx_description
1 polymer ?
#
loop_
_entity_poly.entity_id
_entity_poly.type
_entity_poly.pdbx_seq_one_letter_code
_entity_poly.pdbx_strand_id
1 'polypeptide(L)' 'MRRIVLLSLALACSLPAFGRPAPWYEWISRLDGNVVCAQTSPGYGWRQGCGPFPDARCIDPKAEHR' A
#
# COMPACT_ATOMS: atom_id res chain seq x y z
N MET A 1 -1.96 8.03 43.11
CA MET A 1 -2.89 7.84 41.96
C MET A 1 -2.51 8.65 40.72
N ARG A 2 -2.31 9.98 40.78
CA ARG A 2 -1.91 10.82 39.61
C ARG A 2 -0.66 10.35 38.84
N ARG A 3 0.39 9.92 39.54
CA ARG A 3 1.61 9.41 38.89
C ARG A 3 1.38 8.11 38.12
N ILE A 4 0.52 7.23 38.65
CA ILE A 4 0.15 5.97 38.01
C ILE A 4 -0.64 6.25 36.72
N VAL A 5 -1.60 7.19 36.78
CA VAL A 5 -2.37 7.61 35.60
C VAL A 5 -1.48 8.20 34.51
N LEU A 6 -0.49 9.02 34.88
CA LEU A 6 0.45 9.60 33.92
C LEU A 6 1.37 8.54 33.30
N LEU A 7 1.86 7.59 34.09
CA LEU A 7 2.69 6.48 33.62
C LEU A 7 1.91 5.56 32.66
N SER A 8 0.65 5.24 32.98
CA SER A 8 -0.19 4.42 32.10
C SER A 8 -0.49 5.11 30.77
N LEU A 9 -0.71 6.43 30.78
CA LEU A 9 -0.97 7.19 29.57
C LEU A 9 0.28 7.30 28.68
N ALA A 10 1.45 7.53 29.30
CA ALA A 10 2.72 7.53 28.57
C ALA A 10 3.01 6.17 27.93
N LEU A 11 2.72 5.07 28.63
CA LEU A 11 2.89 3.71 28.08
C LEU A 11 1.93 3.44 26.91
N ALA A 12 0.66 3.86 27.02
CA ALA A 12 -0.32 3.70 25.95
C ALA A 12 0.06 4.46 24.67
N CYS A 13 0.66 5.65 24.79
CA CYS A 13 1.12 6.43 23.63
C CYS A 13 2.38 5.85 22.94
N SER A 14 3.07 4.89 23.57
CA SER A 14 4.29 4.29 23.02
C SER A 14 4.03 3.08 22.11
N LEU A 15 2.77 2.70 21.90
CA LEU A 15 2.41 1.58 21.05
C LEU A 15 2.80 1.87 19.59
N PRO A 16 3.56 0.97 18.93
CA PRO A 16 3.94 1.14 17.54
C PRO A 16 2.71 1.07 16.63
N ALA A 17 2.58 2.02 15.72
CA ALA A 17 1.58 1.98 14.67
C ALA A 17 2.10 1.11 13.51
N PHE A 18 1.50 -0.05 13.29
CA PHE A 18 1.80 -0.88 12.13
C PHE A 18 1.02 -0.39 10.90
N GLY A 19 1.71 0.31 10.00
CA GLY A 19 1.21 0.60 8.66
C GLY A 19 1.62 -0.49 7.69
N ARG A 20 0.66 -1.09 6.96
CA ARG A 20 1.01 -1.92 5.80
C ARG A 20 1.52 -1.00 4.68
N PRO A 21 2.50 -1.42 3.86
CA PRO A 21 2.87 -0.67 2.66
C PRO A 21 1.63 -0.40 1.81
N ALA A 22 1.57 0.78 1.19
CA ALA A 22 0.44 1.12 0.35
C ALA A 22 0.36 0.14 -0.84
N PRO A 23 -0.83 -0.40 -1.15
CA PRO A 23 -0.99 -1.36 -2.23
C PRO A 23 -0.79 -0.68 -3.58
N TRP A 24 -0.06 -1.34 -4.48
CA TRP A 24 0.13 -0.90 -5.86
C TRP A 24 -0.69 -1.75 -6.82
N TYR A 25 -1.17 -1.16 -7.91
CA TYR A 25 -1.96 -1.85 -8.91
C TYR A 25 -1.43 -1.55 -10.31
N GLU A 26 -1.59 -2.53 -11.20
CA GLU A 26 -1.47 -2.26 -12.62
C GLU A 26 -2.71 -1.51 -13.10
N TRP A 27 -2.47 -0.51 -13.93
CA TRP A 27 -3.50 0.23 -14.64
C TRP A 27 -3.23 0.05 -16.12
N ILE A 28 -4.25 -0.41 -16.84
CA ILE A 28 -4.21 -0.63 -18.27
C ILE A 28 -4.93 0.54 -18.93
N SER A 29 -4.26 1.23 -19.85
CA SER A 29 -4.82 2.30 -20.65
C SER A 29 -5.88 1.72 -21.58
N ARG A 30 -7.07 2.32 -21.55
CA ARG A 30 -8.18 1.94 -22.44
C ARG A 30 -7.96 2.41 -23.88
N LEU A 31 -7.06 3.37 -24.09
CA LEU A 31 -6.79 3.98 -25.40
C LEU A 31 -5.86 3.11 -26.25
N ASP A 32 -4.79 2.60 -25.64
CA ASP A 32 -3.67 1.97 -26.34
C ASP A 32 -3.18 0.66 -25.68
N GLY A 33 -3.76 0.28 -24.54
CA GLY A 33 -3.37 -0.94 -23.82
C GLY A 33 -2.08 -0.82 -23.00
N ASN A 34 -1.44 0.36 -22.94
CA ASN A 34 -0.25 0.57 -22.13
C ASN A 34 -0.51 0.28 -20.64
N VAL A 35 0.47 -0.31 -19.96
CA VAL A 35 0.35 -0.69 -18.55
C VAL A 35 1.26 0.19 -17.70
N VAL A 36 0.73 0.73 -16.59
CA VAL A 36 1.49 1.50 -15.60
C VAL A 36 1.21 0.98 -14.20
N CYS A 37 2.20 1.09 -13.32
CA CYS A 37 2.05 0.75 -11.90
C CYS A 37 1.73 2.01 -11.09
N ALA A 38 0.59 2.02 -10.39
CA ALA A 38 0.21 3.14 -9.52
C ALA A 38 -0.68 2.68 -8.35
N GLN A 39 -0.59 3.38 -7.21
CA GLN A 39 -1.45 3.12 -6.04
C GLN A 39 -2.93 3.46 -6.31
N THR A 40 -3.18 4.44 -7.16
CA THR A 40 -4.51 4.92 -7.52
C THR A 40 -4.63 5.07 -9.04
N SER A 41 -5.88 5.17 -9.53
CA SER A 41 -6.13 5.31 -10.97
C SER A 41 -5.48 6.59 -11.52
N PRO A 42 -4.72 6.52 -12.63
CA PRO A 42 -4.20 7.72 -13.27
C PRO A 42 -5.30 8.59 -13.91
N GLY A 43 -6.52 8.06 -14.08
CA GLY A 43 -7.67 8.81 -14.58
C GLY A 43 -8.72 7.92 -15.25
N TYR A 44 -9.76 8.56 -15.78
CA TYR A 44 -10.91 7.87 -16.42
C TYR A 44 -10.53 6.92 -17.57
N GLY A 45 -9.45 7.25 -18.29
CA GLY A 45 -8.92 6.45 -19.40
C GLY A 45 -8.26 5.13 -18.99
N TRP A 46 -8.25 4.77 -17.69
CA TRP A 46 -7.57 3.59 -17.19
C TRP A 46 -8.57 2.56 -16.65
N ARG A 47 -8.21 1.28 -16.76
CA ARG A 47 -8.89 0.17 -16.08
C ARG A 47 -7.88 -0.52 -15.16
N GLN A 48 -8.33 -0.96 -14.00
CA GLN A 48 -7.47 -1.72 -13.09
C GLN A 48 -7.18 -3.10 -13.69
N GLY A 49 -5.91 -3.49 -13.66
CA GLY A 49 -5.37 -4.80 -14.05
C GLY A 49 -5.10 -5.66 -12.82
N CYS A 50 -3.88 -6.19 -12.70
CA CYS A 50 -3.43 -7.02 -11.58
C CYS A 50 -3.11 -6.21 -10.31
N GLY A 51 -2.94 -6.92 -9.19
CA GLY A 51 -2.57 -6.37 -7.87
C GLY A 51 -3.47 -6.92 -6.75
N PRO A 52 -3.19 -6.56 -5.48
CA PRO A 52 -2.21 -5.57 -5.03
C PRO A 52 -0.76 -6.07 -5.02
N PHE A 53 0.17 -5.22 -5.43
CA PHE A 53 1.62 -5.41 -5.38
C PHE A 53 2.23 -4.68 -4.17
N PRO A 54 3.40 -5.15 -3.68
CA PRO A 54 4.04 -4.56 -2.50
C PRO A 54 4.73 -3.21 -2.78
N ASP A 55 5.08 -2.94 -4.04
CA ASP A 55 5.84 -1.75 -4.43
C ASP A 55 5.53 -1.26 -5.86
N ALA A 56 6.13 -0.12 -6.22
CA ALA A 56 5.93 0.59 -7.49
C ALA A 56 6.42 -0.15 -8.75
N ARG A 57 7.07 -1.31 -8.60
CA ARG A 57 7.49 -2.11 -9.74
C ARG A 57 6.39 -3.04 -10.23
N CYS A 58 5.32 -3.24 -9.44
CA CYS A 58 4.25 -4.19 -9.73
C CYS A 58 4.77 -5.61 -10.03
N ILE A 59 5.76 -6.06 -9.24
CA ILE A 59 6.32 -7.42 -9.34
C ILE A 59 5.75 -8.26 -8.20
N ASP A 60 5.21 -9.44 -8.51
CA ASP A 60 4.90 -10.45 -7.50
C ASP A 60 6.20 -11.10 -7.03
N PRO A 61 6.62 -10.94 -5.76
CA PRO A 61 7.84 -11.55 -5.25
C PRO A 61 7.84 -13.08 -5.36
N LYS A 62 6.66 -13.70 -5.44
CA LYS A 62 6.53 -15.15 -5.61
C LYS A 62 6.77 -15.60 -7.05
N ALA A 63 6.63 -14.71 -8.03
CA ALA A 63 6.88 -15.01 -9.44
C ALA A 63 8.37 -14.99 -9.80
N GLU A 64 9.17 -14.15 -9.13
CA GLU A 64 10.63 -14.03 -9.35
C GLU A 64 11.41 -15.32 -8.99
N HIS A 65 10.88 -16.13 -8.08
CA HIS A 65 11.55 -17.34 -7.56
C HIS A 65 11.10 -18.66 -8.22
N ARG A 66 10.33 -18.60 -9.32
CA ARG A 66 9.95 -19.79 -10.09
C ARG A 66 10.80 -19.90 -11.36
#